data_AF-A0A832M463-F1
#
_entry.id   AF-A0A832M463-F1
#
_cell.length_a   1.000
_cell.length_b   1.000
_cell.length_c   1.000
_cell.angle_alpha   90.00
_cell.angle_beta   90.00
_cell.angle_gamma   90.00
#
_symmetry.space_group_name_H-M   'P 1'
#
loop_
_entity.id
_entity.type
_entity.pdbx_description
1 polymer ?
#
loop_
_entity_poly.entity_id
_entity_poly.type
_entity_poly.pdbx_seq_one_letter_code
_entity_poly.pdbx_strand_id
1 'polypeptide(L)' 'MSIQSKIKKTIKELPKVERPREKLMQYGPEKLTNSELLAIILRSGTKEENVVELANKILKRFSANELP' A
#
# COMPACT_ATOMS: atom_id res chain seq x y z
N MET A 1 11.99 10.80 -19.67
CA MET A 1 10.53 10.65 -19.48
C MET A 1 10.31 9.50 -18.49
N SER A 2 9.77 9.63 -17.29
CA SER A 2 8.97 10.68 -16.68
C SER A 2 9.39 10.79 -15.21
N ILE A 3 9.81 11.97 -14.77
CA ILE A 3 10.00 12.25 -13.35
C ILE A 3 8.60 12.50 -12.80
N GLN A 4 7.85 11.43 -12.54
CA GLN A 4 6.66 11.56 -11.71
C GLN A 4 7.15 11.83 -10.30
N SER A 5 7.26 13.12 -9.97
CA SER A 5 7.26 13.59 -8.60
C SER A 5 5.99 13.04 -7.95
N LYS A 6 6.09 11.84 -7.36
CA LYS A 6 5.02 11.25 -6.60
C LYS A 6 4.84 12.14 -5.38
N ILE A 7 3.83 13.00 -5.44
CA ILE A 7 3.32 13.69 -4.26
C ILE A 7 3.11 12.62 -3.19
N LYS A 8 3.84 12.72 -2.08
CA LYS A 8 3.67 11.89 -0.89
C LYS A 8 2.29 12.16 -0.31
N LYS A 9 1.26 11.53 -0.88
CA LYS A 9 -0.05 11.47 -0.25
C LYS A 9 0.08 10.51 0.91
N THR A 10 -0.10 11.03 2.11
CA THR A 10 -0.33 10.19 3.28
C THR A 10 -1.64 9.43 3.08
N ILE A 11 -1.77 8.24 3.65
CA ILE A 11 -3.01 7.45 3.52
C ILE A 11 -4.23 8.24 4.03
N LYS A 12 -4.03 9.17 4.96
CA LYS A 12 -5.09 10.04 5.49
C LYS A 12 -5.63 11.03 4.45
N GLU A 13 -4.85 11.38 3.44
CA GLU A 13 -5.27 12.28 2.35
C GLU A 13 -6.06 11.57 1.26
N LEU A 14 -6.07 10.23 1.26
CA LEU A 14 -6.94 9.46 0.38
C LEU A 14 -8.40 9.62 0.83
N PRO A 15 -9.36 9.70 -0.12
CA PRO A 15 -10.78 9.53 0.17
C PRO A 15 -10.99 8.29 1.05
N LYS A 16 -11.90 8.37 2.03
CA LYS A 16 -12.11 7.28 2.98
C LYS A 16 -12.32 5.93 2.30
N VAL A 17 -13.08 5.91 1.20
CA VAL A 17 -13.38 4.68 0.42
C VAL A 17 -12.16 4.06 -0.26
N GLU A 18 -11.11 4.83 -0.50
CA GLU A 18 -9.86 4.36 -1.12
C GLU A 18 -8.79 3.97 -0.09
N ARG A 19 -9.01 4.28 1.19
CA ARG A 19 -8.06 3.91 2.24
C ARG A 19 -8.12 2.40 2.46
N PRO A 20 -6.97 1.71 2.58
CA PRO A 20 -6.95 0.25 2.61
C PRO A 20 -7.84 -0.36 3.70
N ARG A 21 -7.83 0.19 4.93
CA ARG A 21 -8.63 -0.37 6.04
C ARG A 21 -10.13 -0.18 5.82
N GLU A 22 -10.52 1.02 5.44
CA GLU A 22 -11.91 1.36 5.16
C GLU A 22 -12.44 0.58 3.95
N LYS A 23 -11.64 0.45 2.89
CA LYS A 23 -11.93 -0.39 1.72
C LYS A 23 -12.10 -1.87 2.10
N LEU A 24 -11.24 -2.39 2.98
CA LEU A 24 -11.35 -3.75 3.53
C LEU A 24 -12.65 -3.95 4.30
N MET A 25 -13.01 -2.99 5.17
CA MET A 25 -14.25 -3.05 5.93
C MET A 25 -15.50 -2.99 5.04
N GLN A 26 -15.45 -2.22 3.96
CA GLN A 26 -16.61 -2.00 3.09
C GLN A 26 -16.80 -3.08 2.04
N TYR A 27 -15.71 -3.57 1.44
CA TYR A 27 -15.78 -4.42 0.26
C TYR A 27 -15.11 -5.80 0.40
N GLY A 28 -14.52 -6.09 1.57
CA GLY A 28 -13.81 -7.34 1.80
C GLY A 28 -12.40 -7.39 1.20
N PRO A 29 -11.59 -8.40 1.58
CA PRO A 29 -10.19 -8.50 1.19
C PRO A 29 -9.99 -8.72 -0.31
N GLU A 30 -10.98 -9.26 -1.03
CA GLU A 30 -10.90 -9.52 -2.47
C GLU A 30 -10.82 -8.25 -3.34
N LYS A 31 -11.20 -7.08 -2.79
CA LYS A 31 -11.09 -5.80 -3.48
C LYS A 31 -9.76 -5.07 -3.22
N LEU A 32 -8.86 -5.67 -2.46
CA LEU A 32 -7.54 -5.12 -2.18
C LEU A 32 -6.48 -5.82 -3.01
N THR A 33 -5.51 -5.03 -3.46
CA THR A 33 -4.26 -5.56 -4.00
C THR A 33 -3.41 -6.17 -2.88
N ASN A 34 -2.49 -7.09 -3.24
CA ASN A 34 -1.52 -7.64 -2.28
C ASN A 34 -0.74 -6.54 -1.55
N SER A 35 -0.44 -5.44 -2.23
CA SER A 35 0.23 -4.27 -1.66
C SER A 35 -0.64 -3.55 -0.65
N GLU A 36 -1.94 -3.39 -0.90
CA GLU A 36 -2.89 -2.81 0.06
C GLU A 36 -3.07 -3.73 1.28
N LEU A 37 -3.18 -5.05 1.08
CA LEU A 37 -3.26 -6.03 2.16
C LEU A 37 -2.02 -6.00 3.05
N LEU A 38 -0.84 -6.04 2.45
CA LEU A 38 0.43 -5.92 3.18
C LEU A 38 0.53 -4.56 3.87
N ALA A 39 0.06 -3.49 3.24
CA ALA A 39 0.06 -2.16 3.85
C ALA A 39 -0.84 -2.08 5.11
N ILE A 40 -1.94 -2.82 5.15
CA ILE A 40 -2.78 -2.92 6.36
C ILE A 40 -2.00 -3.58 7.50
N ILE A 41 -1.28 -4.67 7.20
CA ILE A 41 -0.45 -5.42 8.16
C ILE A 41 0.69 -4.53 8.69
N LEU A 42 1.36 -3.80 7.81
CA LEU A 42 2.46 -2.90 8.18
C LEU A 42 2.01 -1.70 9.03
N ARG A 43 0.74 -1.28 8.92
CA ARG A 43 0.08 -0.17 9.64
C ARG A 43 0.65 1.23 9.42
N SER A 44 1.92 1.38 9.08
CA SER A 44 2.61 2.65 8.87
C SER A 44 3.71 2.54 7.82
N GLY A 45 3.93 3.63 7.10
CA GLY A 45 5.06 3.76 6.18
C GLY A 45 6.31 4.25 6.89
N THR A 46 7.28 4.72 6.12
CA THR A 46 8.49 5.35 6.66
C THR A 46 8.37 6.88 6.55
N LYS A 47 9.42 7.60 6.96
CA LYS A 47 9.53 9.04 6.67
C LYS A 47 9.64 9.31 5.16
N GLU A 48 10.11 8.33 4.39
CA GLU A 48 10.45 8.46 2.98
C GLU A 48 9.34 8.03 2.02
N GLU A 49 8.39 7.21 2.47
CA GLU A 49 7.32 6.70 1.62
C GLU A 49 6.08 6.29 2.43
N ASN A 50 4.90 6.34 1.81
CA ASN A 50 3.70 5.86 2.49
C ASN A 50 3.67 4.33 2.56
N VAL A 51 2.81 3.79 3.42
CA VAL A 51 2.75 2.35 3.71
C VAL A 51 2.41 1.50 2.48
N VAL A 52 1.63 2.02 1.52
CA VAL A 52 1.29 1.30 0.29
C VAL A 52 2.49 1.25 -0.66
N GLU A 53 3.28 2.32 -0.72
CA GLU A 53 4.54 2.32 -1.48
C GLU A 53 5.57 1.37 -0.87
N LEU A 54 5.71 1.39 0.45
CA LEU A 54 6.60 0.48 1.18
C LEU A 54 6.20 -0.98 0.92
N ALA A 55 4.90 -1.29 1.02
CA ALA A 55 4.39 -2.63 0.73
C ALA A 55 4.68 -3.04 -0.73
N ASN A 56 4.50 -2.14 -1.69
CA ASN A 56 4.86 -2.40 -3.08
C ASN A 56 6.36 -2.66 -3.25
N LYS A 57 7.25 -1.91 -2.57
CA LYS A 57 8.70 -2.18 -2.62
C LYS A 57 9.05 -3.53 -2.04
N ILE A 58 8.45 -3.90 -0.90
CA ILE A 58 8.65 -5.21 -0.27
C ILE A 58 8.22 -6.32 -1.24
N LEU A 59 7.02 -6.25 -1.81
CA LEU A 59 6.54 -7.27 -2.75
C LEU A 59 7.36 -7.36 -4.04
N LYS A 60 7.95 -6.25 -4.50
CA LYS A 60 8.88 -6.28 -5.63
C LYS A 60 10.23 -6.89 -5.27
N ARG A 61 10.68 -6.70 -4.03
CA ARG A 61 11.96 -7.22 -3.55
C ARG A 61 11.88 -8.70 -3.18
N PHE A 62 10.74 -9.11 -2.64
CA PHE A 62 10.42 -10.45 -2.21
C PHE A 62 9.21 -10.90 -3.04
N SER A 63 9.48 -11.36 -4.25
CA SER A 63 8.42 -11.99 -5.05
C SER A 63 7.93 -13.22 -4.30
N ALA A 64 6.63 -13.56 -4.38
CA ALA A 64 6.04 -14.67 -3.61
C ALA A 64 6.73 -16.04 -3.81
N ASN A 65 7.51 -16.18 -4.89
CA ASN A 65 8.31 -17.36 -5.22
C ASN A 65 9.69 -17.40 -4.50
N GLU A 66 10.06 -16.38 -3.74
CA GLU A 66 11.39 -16.23 -3.11
C GLU A 66 11.32 -16.12 -1.58
N LEU A 67 10.13 -16.27 -0.99
CA LEU A 67 9.97 -16.44 0.45
C LEU A 67 10.19 -17.93 0.77
N PRO A 68 11.16 -18.29 1.64
CA PRO A 68 11.41 -19.68 2.02
C PRO A 68 10.22 -20.33 2.75
#